data_AF-A0A645EH92-F1
#
_entry.id   AF-A0A645EH92-F1
#
_cell.length_a   1.000
_cell.length_b   1.000
_cell.length_c   1.000
_cell.angle_alpha   90.00
_cell.angle_beta   90.00
_cell.angle_gamma   90.00
#
_symmetry.space_group_name_H-M   'P 1'
#
loop_
_entity.id
_entity.type
_entity.pdbx_description
1 polymer ?
#
loop_
_entity_poly.entity_id
_entity_poly.type
_entity_poly.pdbx_seq_one_letter_code
_entity_poly.pdbx_strand_id
1 'polypeptide(L)' 'MPSSEFLLGHSLQAFDEQGRLIDEEQVAKLRELFKDFLLFVTITSQLQHAHQANKREAENFSWETI' A
#
# COMPACT_ATOMS: atom_id res chain seq x y z
N MET A 1 -2.60 4.22 -0.34
CA MET A 1 -3.51 5.37 -0.16
C MET A 1 -4.28 5.58 -1.45
N PRO A 2 -5.61 5.36 -1.49
CA PRO A 2 -6.38 6.00 -2.54
C PRO A 2 -6.15 7.51 -2.42
N SER A 3 -5.85 8.19 -3.53
CA SER A 3 -5.67 9.65 -3.67
C SER A 3 -4.36 10.34 -3.21
N SER A 4 -3.30 9.65 -2.78
CA SER A 4 -1.99 10.31 -2.59
C SER A 4 -1.18 10.34 -3.88
N GLU A 5 -1.10 11.49 -4.53
CA GLU A 5 -0.27 11.70 -5.73
C GLU A 5 1.09 12.30 -5.36
N PHE A 6 2.15 11.81 -6.01
CA PHE A 6 3.49 12.39 -5.93
C PHE A 6 3.81 13.07 -7.27
N LEU A 7 3.74 14.40 -7.28
CA LEU A 7 4.04 15.21 -8.45
C LEU A 7 5.48 15.72 -8.39
N LEU A 8 6.30 15.28 -9.34
CA LEU A 8 7.68 15.70 -9.47
C LEU A 8 7.80 16.72 -10.62
N GLY A 9 7.89 18.00 -10.25
CA GLY A 9 8.12 19.08 -11.21
C GLY A 9 9.51 18.98 -11.84
N HIS A 10 9.67 19.50 -13.05
CA HIS A 10 10.96 19.55 -13.76
C HIS A 10 11.68 18.18 -13.77
N SER A 11 10.95 17.10 -14.07
CA SER A 11 11.45 15.72 -13.91
C SER A 11 12.78 15.43 -14.60
N LEU A 12 13.09 16.08 -15.73
CA LEU A 12 14.40 15.98 -16.41
C LEU A 12 15.58 16.52 -15.59
N GLN A 13 15.32 17.45 -14.67
CA GLN A 13 16.31 18.09 -13.80
C GLN A 13 16.26 17.54 -12.37
N ALA A 14 15.27 16.72 -12.05
CA ALA A 14 15.07 16.18 -10.71
C ALA A 14 16.02 15.03 -10.36
N PHE A 15 16.73 14.48 -11.35
CA PHE A 15 17.63 13.34 -11.18
C PHE A 15 19.07 13.70 -11.56
N ASP A 16 20.04 13.08 -10.87
CA ASP A 16 21.44 13.10 -11.25
C ASP A 16 21.74 12.14 -12.42
N GLU A 17 22.99 12.13 -12.87
CA GLU A 17 23.46 11.24 -13.95
C GLU A 17 23.34 9.74 -13.61
N GLN A 18 23.18 9.40 -12.32
CA GLN A 18 22.96 8.02 -11.85
C GLN A 18 21.47 7.69 -11.67
N GLY A 19 20.56 8.61 -12.02
CA GLY A 19 19.12 8.43 -11.91
C GLY A 19 18.58 8.56 -10.49
N ARG A 20 19.32 9.21 -9.58
CA ARG A 20 18.89 9.44 -8.20
C ARG A 20 18.27 10.83 -8.08
N LEU A 21 17.20 10.94 -7.29
CA LEU A 21 16.63 12.24 -6.96
C LEU A 21 17.69 13.10 -6.25
N ILE A 22 17.86 14.33 -6.74
CA ILE A 22 18.85 15.27 -6.18
C ILE A 22 18.32 16.05 -4.98
N ASP A 23 17.00 16.14 -4.85
CA ASP A 23 16.32 16.85 -3.77
C ASP A 23 15.97 15.88 -2.63
N GLU A 24 16.69 16.01 -1.52
CA GLU A 24 16.51 15.18 -0.32
C GLU A 24 15.12 15.34 0.31
N GLU A 25 14.47 16.51 0.18
CA GLU A 25 13.11 16.70 0.66
C GLU A 25 12.11 15.85 -0.15
N GLN A 26 12.31 15.80 -1.47
CA GLN A 26 11.50 14.93 -2.35
C GLN A 26 11.76 13.45 -2.07
N VAL A 27 13.01 13.07 -1.78
CA VAL A 27 13.35 11.70 -1.36
C VAL A 27 12.64 11.34 -0.06
N ALA A 28 12.68 12.20 0.95
CA ALA A 28 12.02 11.98 2.24
C ALA A 28 10.51 11.82 2.05
N LYS A 29 9.88 12.74 1.32
CA LYS A 29 8.45 12.70 1.01
C LYS A 29 8.05 11.42 0.28
N LEU A 30 8.82 11.02 -0.74
CA LEU A 30 8.56 9.80 -1.49
C LEU A 30 8.68 8.56 -0.59
N ARG A 31 9.68 8.52 0.31
CA ARG A 31 9.85 7.43 1.27
C ARG A 31 8.67 7.31 2.23
N GLU A 32 8.17 8.43 2.76
CA GLU A 32 7.00 8.43 3.65
C GLU A 32 5.74 7.93 2.93
N LEU A 33 5.49 8.42 1.71
CA LEU A 33 4.37 7.95 0.89
C LEU A 33 4.44 6.44 0.63
N PHE A 34 5.63 5.91 0.34
CA PHE A 34 5.83 4.47 0.16
C PHE A 34 5.61 3.69 1.46
N LYS A 35 6.05 4.22 2.59
CA LYS A 35 5.82 3.59 3.91
C LYS A 35 4.31 3.46 4.20
N ASP A 36 3.55 4.53 3.96
CA ASP A 36 2.11 4.52 4.13
C ASP A 36 1.42 3.56 3.15
N PHE A 37 1.91 3.48 1.91
CA PHE A 37 1.43 2.50 0.93
C PHE A 37 1.65 1.05 1.40
N LEU A 38 2.84 0.72 1.90
CA LEU A 38 3.14 -0.61 2.42
C LEU A 38 2.30 -0.97 3.64
N LEU A 39 2.05 -0.01 4.53
CA LEU A 39 1.14 -0.20 5.66
C LEU A 39 -0.28 -0.51 5.18
N PHE A 40 -0.77 0.26 4.19
CA PHE A 40 -2.08 0.00 3.59
C PHE A 40 -2.19 -1.39 2.96
N VAL A 41 -1.16 -1.84 2.21
CA VAL A 41 -1.12 -3.20 1.63
C VAL A 41 -1.15 -4.26 2.74
N THR A 42 -0.42 -4.05 3.82
CA THR A 42 -0.39 -4.99 4.96
C THR A 42 -1.77 -5.12 5.61
N ILE A 43 -2.42 -4.00 5.90
CA ILE A 43 -3.76 -3.99 6.53
C ILE A 43 -4.80 -4.62 5.60
N THR A 44 -4.79 -4.27 4.32
CA THR A 44 -5.76 -4.80 3.35
C THR A 44 -5.58 -6.30 3.11
N SER A 45 -4.34 -6.79 3.09
CA SER A 45 -4.05 -8.23 3.05
C SER A 45 -4.63 -8.97 4.26
N GLN A 46 -4.44 -8.45 5.48
CA GLN A 46 -5.00 -9.05 6.70
C GLN A 46 -6.54 -9.10 6.65
N LEU A 47 -7.19 -8.03 6.21
CA LEU A 47 -8.64 -7.98 6.04
C LEU A 47 -9.13 -9.01 5.02
N GLN A 48 -8.43 -9.18 3.90
CA GLN A 48 -8.76 -10.19 2.90
C GLN A 48 -8.64 -11.61 3.46
N HIS A 49 -7.60 -11.90 4.25
CA HIS A 49 -7.44 -13.20 4.91
C HIS A 49 -8.54 -13.48 5.93
N ALA A 50 -8.87 -12.51 6.79
CA ALA A 50 -9.97 -12.62 7.75
C ALA A 50 -11.31 -12.84 7.03
N HIS A 51 -11.56 -12.12 5.93
CA HIS A 51 -12.76 -12.30 5.13
C HIS A 51 -12.86 -13.70 4.52
N GLN A 52 -11.74 -14.24 3.99
CA GLN A 52 -11.70 -15.61 3.47
C GLN A 52 -11.92 -16.67 4.56
N ALA A 53 -11.36 -16.48 5.76
CA ALA A 53 -11.57 -17.37 6.89
C ALA A 53 -13.04 -17.39 7.32
N ASN A 54 -13.64 -16.22 7.52
CA ASN A 54 -15.04 -16.08 7.89
C ASN A 54 -15.98 -16.69 6.83
N LYS A 55 -15.66 -16.53 5.54
CA LYS A 55 -16.43 -17.14 4.45
C LYS A 55 -16.39 -18.67 4.53
N ARG A 56 -15.23 -19.26 4.77
CA ARG A 56 -15.07 -20.72 4.92
C ARG A 56 -15.83 -21.25 6.14
N GLU A 57 -15.78 -20.55 7.26
CA GLU A 57 -16.52 -20.93 8.47
C GLU A 57 -18.04 -20.86 8.26
N ALA A 58 -18.53 -19.83 7.57
CA ALA A 58 -19.95 -19.70 7.22
C ALA A 58 -20.41 -20.79 6.23
N GLU A 59 -19.58 -21.18 5.27
CA GLU A 59 -19.87 -22.27 4.33
C GLU A 59 -19.90 -23.65 5.02
N ASN A 60 -19.11 -23.85 6.07
CA ASN A 60 -19.05 -25.09 6.83
C ASN A 60 -20.08 -25.18 7.97
N PHE A 61 -20.90 -24.14 8.18
CA PHE A 61 -21.91 -24.12 9.24
C PHE A 61 -23.18 -24.89 8.81
N SER A 62 -23.45 -26.02 9.45
CA SER A 62 -24.66 -26.82 9.23
C SER A 62 -25.69 -26.61 10.34
N TRP A 63 -26.85 -26.07 9.97
CA TRP A 63 -28.01 -25.86 10.85
C TRP A 63 -28.65 -27.16 11.35
N GLU A 64 -28.34 -28.32 10.75
CA GLU A 64 -28.91 -29.62 11.14
C GLU A 64 -28.25 -30.24 12.39
N THR A 65 -27.20 -29.60 12.92
CA THR A 65 -26.42 -30.11 14.06
C THR A 65 -26.76 -29.44 15.40
N ILE A 66 -27.84 -28.65 15.46
CA ILE A 66 -28.34 -27.95 16.66
C ILE A 66 -29.60 -28.63 17.18
#